data_AF-A0A073JT26-F1
#
_entry.id   AF-A0A073JT26-F1
#
_cell.length_a   1.000
_cell.length_b   1.000
_cell.length_c   1.000
_cell.angle_alpha   90.00
_cell.angle_beta   90.00
_cell.angle_gamma   90.00
#
_symmetry.space_group_name_H-M   'P 1'
#
loop_
_entity.id
_entity.type
_entity.pdbx_description
1 polymer ?
#
loop_
_entity_poly.entity_id
_entity_poly.type
_entity_poly.pdbx_seq_one_letter_code
_entity_poly.pdbx_strand_id
1 'polypeptide(L)'
;MKFNKCEQETVMVFDMEKGCWCCFTNVPSHIQVFTSKVMEVSGLITILAEHEGTPTAIQVSLFKEDINLREALKKQCVMSEV
;
A
#
# COMPACT_ATOMS: atom_id res chain seq x y z
N MET A 1 -0.89 18.09 -6.59
CA MET A 1 0.31 17.49 -7.21
C MET A 1 -0.11 16.53 -8.32
N LYS A 2 0.49 16.59 -9.52
CA LYS A 2 0.24 15.61 -10.60
C LYS A 2 1.47 14.72 -10.74
N PHE A 3 1.44 13.54 -10.12
CA PHE A 3 2.49 12.54 -10.32
C PHE A 3 2.31 11.86 -11.68
N ASN A 4 3.41 11.59 -12.39
CA ASN A 4 3.35 10.87 -13.66
C ASN A 4 2.77 9.48 -13.42
N LYS A 5 1.65 9.14 -14.08
CA LYS A 5 1.03 7.82 -13.92
C LYS A 5 1.90 6.68 -14.45
N CYS A 6 2.79 6.97 -15.40
CA CYS A 6 3.67 5.95 -15.99
C CYS A 6 4.84 5.57 -15.07
N GLU A 7 5.15 6.40 -14.08
CA GLU A 7 6.23 6.18 -13.10
C GLU A 7 5.69 5.64 -11.77
N GLN A 8 4.37 5.47 -11.67
CA GLN A 8 3.72 4.95 -10.48
C GLN A 8 3.69 3.42 -10.51
N GLU A 9 4.22 2.80 -9.47
CA GLU A 9 4.27 1.37 -9.31
C GLU A 9 4.06 0.95 -7.85
N THR A 10 3.71 -0.32 -7.69
CA THR A 10 3.69 -0.98 -6.39
C THR A 10 4.39 -2.31 -6.52
N VAL A 11 5.42 -2.51 -5.70
CA VAL A 11 6.22 -3.73 -5.69
C VAL A 11 5.97 -4.44 -4.37
N MET A 12 5.66 -5.73 -4.44
CA MET A 12 5.46 -6.58 -3.26
C MET A 12 6.49 -7.69 -3.25
N VAL A 13 7.22 -7.82 -2.15
CA VAL A 13 8.26 -8.83 -1.94
C VAL A 13 7.94 -9.61 -0.68
N PHE A 14 7.95 -10.94 -0.77
CA PHE A 14 7.84 -11.78 0.42
C PHE A 14 9.22 -12.00 1.02
N ASP A 15 9.43 -11.49 2.24
CA ASP A 15 10.63 -11.74 3.03
C ASP A 15 10.45 -13.06 3.79
N MET A 16 11.12 -14.12 3.33
CA MET A 16 11.05 -15.44 3.95
C MET A 16 11.67 -15.48 5.34
N GLU A 17 12.71 -14.68 5.61
CA GLU A 17 13.37 -14.66 6.93
C GLU A 17 12.47 -14.01 7.97
N LYS A 18 11.78 -12.93 7.59
CA LYS A 18 10.86 -12.21 8.48
C LYS A 18 9.42 -12.74 8.45
N GLY A 19 9.10 -13.61 7.49
CA GLY A 19 7.75 -14.15 7.30
C GLY A 19 6.70 -13.08 6.97
N CYS A 20 7.10 -11.98 6.31
CA CYS A 20 6.23 -10.84 6.04
C CYS A 20 6.30 -10.40 4.57
N TRP A 21 5.27 -9.67 4.15
CA TRP A 21 5.25 -9.02 2.84
C TRP A 21 5.73 -7.57 2.98
N CYS A 22 6.80 -7.21 2.28
CA CYS A 22 7.23 -5.84 2.10
C CYS A 22 6.56 -5.26 0.86
N CYS A 23 5.72 -4.24 1.03
CA CYS A 23 5.07 -3.50 -0.04
C CYS A 23 5.73 -2.12 -0.19
N PHE A 24 6.20 -1.79 -1.39
CA PHE A 24 6.77 -0.50 -1.74
C PHE A 24 5.83 0.18 -2.74
N THR A 25 5.43 1.42 -2.49
CA THR A 25 4.51 2.11 -3.38
C THR A 25 4.79 3.61 -3.45
N ASN A 26 4.77 4.14 -4.67
CA ASN A 26 4.67 5.58 -4.96
C ASN A 26 3.30 5.94 -5.59
N VAL A 27 2.36 4.99 -5.66
CA VAL A 27 0.99 5.21 -6.12
C VAL A 27 0.20 5.98 -5.06
N PRO A 28 -0.29 7.21 -5.35
CA PRO A 28 -0.93 8.06 -4.34
C PRO A 28 -2.17 7.44 -3.68
N SER A 29 -3.00 6.70 -4.42
CA SER A 29 -4.17 6.04 -3.84
C SER A 29 -3.81 4.90 -2.88
N HIS A 30 -2.69 4.21 -3.11
CA HIS A 30 -2.21 3.18 -2.19
C HIS A 30 -1.59 3.81 -0.95
N ILE A 31 -0.80 4.87 -1.12
CA ILE A 31 -0.27 5.67 0.00
C ILE A 31 -1.43 6.15 0.86
N GLN A 32 -2.47 6.71 0.24
CA GLN A 32 -3.67 7.11 0.96
C GLN A 32 -4.29 5.93 1.70
N VAL A 33 -4.51 4.78 1.06
CA VAL A 33 -5.09 3.60 1.74
C VAL A 33 -4.26 3.17 2.95
N PHE A 34 -2.94 3.05 2.81
CA PHE A 34 -2.05 2.64 3.90
C PHE A 34 -1.91 3.69 5.00
N THR A 35 -2.07 4.97 4.68
CA THR A 35 -1.98 6.07 5.65
C THR A 35 -3.34 6.48 6.25
N SER A 36 -4.45 6.20 5.57
CA SER A 36 -5.80 6.68 5.92
C SER A 36 -6.73 5.59 6.47
N LYS A 37 -6.56 4.31 6.11
CA LYS A 37 -7.34 3.22 6.71
C LYS A 37 -6.62 2.67 7.93
N VAL A 38 -7.23 2.86 9.11
CA VAL A 38 -7.50 1.83 10.15
C VAL A 38 -6.45 0.71 10.25
N MET A 39 -5.18 1.06 10.33
CA MET A 39 -4.13 0.08 10.48
C MET A 39 -3.35 0.43 11.74
N GLU A 40 -3.93 0.04 12.87
CA GLU A 40 -3.24 -0.75 13.91
C GLU A 40 -2.69 -2.07 13.32
N VAL A 41 -2.32 -2.09 12.04
CA VAL A 41 -1.47 -3.15 11.53
C VAL A 41 -0.15 -2.86 12.18
N SER A 42 0.29 -3.84 12.94
CA SER A 42 1.62 -4.07 13.50
C SER A 42 2.73 -4.06 12.43
N GLY A 43 2.51 -3.35 11.32
CA GLY A 43 3.36 -3.19 10.16
C GLY A 43 3.88 -1.77 10.08
N LEU A 44 5.15 -1.60 10.44
CA LEU A 44 5.91 -0.36 10.33
C LEU A 44 5.79 0.24 8.93
N ILE A 45 4.98 1.30 8.80
CA ILE A 45 5.01 2.17 7.62
C ILE A 45 6.27 3.01 7.71
N THR A 46 7.15 2.87 6.72
CA THR A 46 8.34 3.69 6.56
C THR A 46 8.13 4.64 5.39
N ILE A 47 8.29 5.94 5.61
CA ILE A 47 8.27 6.94 4.54
C ILE A 47 9.61 6.89 3.83
N LEU A 48 9.60 6.64 2.52
CA LEU A 48 10.81 6.57 1.69
C LEU A 48 11.10 7.91 1.02
N ALA A 49 10.05 8.67 0.68
CA ALA A 49 10.16 10.00 0.10
C ALA A 49 8.95 10.86 0.50
N GLU A 50 9.18 12.16 0.66
CA GLU A 50 8.16 13.15 0.98
C GLU A 50 8.32 14.42 0.13
N HIS A 51 7.23 15.14 -0.05
CA HIS A 51 7.22 16.46 -0.65
C HIS A 51 6.24 17.34 0.11
N GLU A 52 6.70 18.49 0.62
CA GLU A 52 5.87 19.44 1.40
C GLU A 52 5.11 18.75 2.56
N GLY A 53 5.78 17.82 3.26
CA GLY A 53 5.20 17.06 4.37
C GLY A 53 4.16 16.00 3.95
N THR A 54 4.00 15.74 2.65
CA THR A 54 3.14 14.69 2.11
C THR A 54 3.99 13.49 1.66
N PRO A 55 3.75 12.27 2.16
CA PRO A 55 4.43 11.08 1.67
C PRO A 55 4.18 10.84 0.18
N THR A 56 5.25 10.63 -0.57
CA THR A 56 5.21 10.38 -2.02
C THR A 56 5.73 8.99 -2.39
N ALA A 57 6.45 8.33 -1.48
CA ALA A 57 6.77 6.92 -1.53
C ALA A 57 6.83 6.33 -0.12
N ILE A 58 6.30 5.12 0.06
CA ILE A 58 6.29 4.42 1.35
C ILE A 58 6.70 2.95 1.18
N GLN A 59 7.18 2.37 2.27
CA GLN A 59 7.31 0.94 2.49
C GLN A 59 6.36 0.53 3.62
N VAL A 60 5.66 -0.59 3.46
CA VAL A 60 4.79 -1.19 4.47
C VAL A 60 5.17 -2.66 4.64
N SER A 61 5.37 -3.10 5.87
CA SER A 61 5.56 -4.52 6.18
C SER A 61 4.23 -5.10 6.65
N LEU A 62 3.71 -6.13 5.98
CA LEU A 62 2.46 -6.79 6.33
C LEU A 62 2.78 -8.19 6.84
N PHE A 63 2.51 -8.48 8.11
CA PHE A 63 2.68 -9.83 8.63
C PHE A 63 1.54 -10.73 8.18
N LYS A 64 1.78 -12.04 8.15
CA LYS A 64 0.81 -13.04 7.72
C LYS A 64 -0.51 -12.97 8.51
N GLU A 65 -0.43 -12.52 9.75
CA GLU A 65 -1.55 -12.34 10.69
C GLU A 65 -2.40 -11.10 10.34
N ASP A 66 -1.80 -10.08 9.72
CA ASP A 66 -2.44 -8.81 9.32
C ASP A 66 -3.10 -8.89 7.94
N ILE A 67 -2.82 -9.95 7.18
CA ILE A 67 -3.24 -10.12 5.79
C ILE A 67 -4.67 -10.70 5.70
N ASN A 68 -5.65 -9.92 6.16
CA ASN A 68 -7.01 -9.97 5.62
C ASN A 68 -7.09 -9.12 4.32
N LEU A 69 -6.11 -9.29 3.42
CA LEU A 69 -6.07 -8.62 2.11
C LEU A 69 -7.35 -8.85 1.29
N ARG A 70 -8.09 -9.93 1.56
CA ARG A 70 -9.38 -10.25 0.92
C ARG A 70 -10.48 -9.24 1.25
N GLU A 71 -10.47 -8.64 2.44
CA GLU A 71 -11.43 -7.60 2.82
C GLU A 71 -10.98 -6.21 2.38
N ALA A 72 -9.67 -5.93 2.45
CA ALA A 72 -9.11 -4.65 2.05
C ALA A 72 -9.11 -4.42 0.52
N LEU A 73 -8.90 -5.49 -0.27
CA LEU A 73 -8.86 -5.48 -1.74
C LEU A 73 -10.16 -5.94 -2.40
N LYS A 74 -11.27 -6.06 -1.63
CA LYS A 74 -12.61 -6.24 -2.17
C LYS A 74 -12.98 -4.99 -2.98
N LYS A 75 -12.42 -4.85 -4.18
CA LYS A 75 -12.97 -4.01 -5.24
C LYS A 75 -14.45 -4.34 -5.30
N GLN A 76 -15.31 -3.33 -5.16
CA GLN A 76 -16.65 -3.43 -5.69
C GLN A 76 -16.49 -3.77 -7.18
N CYS A 77 -16.72 -5.04 -7.52
CA CYS A 77 -16.97 -5.42 -8.90
C CYS A 77 -18.32 -4.80 -9.24
N VAL A 78 -18.31 -3.58 -9.77
CA VAL A 78 -19.48 -3.04 -10.43
C VAL A 78 -19.52 -3.76 -11.78
N MET A 79 -20.31 -4.83 -11.85
CA MET A 79 -20.73 -5.34 -13.14
C MET A 79 -21.56 -4.24 -13.79
N SER A 80 -21.06 -3.62 -14.87
CA SER A 80 -21.94 -2.83 -15.71
C SER A 80 -22.85 -3.80 -16.46
N GLU A 81 -24.14 -3.74 -16.18
CA GLU A 81 -25.15 -4.42 -16.99
C GLU A 81 -25.07 -3.86 -18.43
N VAL A 82 -25.00 -4.77 -19.40
CA VAL A 82 -25.11 -4.48 -20.84
C VAL A 82 -26.54 -4.75 -21.26
#